data_AF-A0A837IIS3-F1
#
_entry.id   AF-A0A837IIS3-F1
#
_cell.length_a   1.000
_cell.length_b   1.000
_cell.length_c   1.000
_cell.angle_alpha   90.00
_cell.angle_beta   90.00
_cell.angle_gamma   90.00
#
_symmetry.space_group_name_H-M   'P 1'
#
loop_
_entity.id
_entity.type
_entity.pdbx_description
1 polymer ?
#
loop_
_entity_poly.entity_id
_entity_poly.type
_entity_poly.pdbx_seq_one_letter_code
_entity_poly.pdbx_strand_id
1 'polypeptide(L)' 'MPTVVRRKPGQSDDKLIADFRKKVLADEVLLELKKREFYKKPSLVKQEKAKERRANRYVKRRSY' A
#
# COMPACT_ATOMS: atom_id res chain seq x y z
N MET A 1 8.48 -5.01 8.95
CA MET A 1 9.65 -5.83 8.61
C MET A 1 10.21 -5.29 7.29
N PRO A 2 11.52 -5.12 7.10
CA PRO A 2 12.04 -4.55 5.85
C PRO A 2 11.73 -5.47 4.66
N THR A 3 11.29 -4.90 3.54
CA THR A 3 11.04 -5.63 2.29
C THR A 3 12.40 -6.01 1.67
N VAL A 4 12.73 -7.30 1.68
CA VAL A 4 14.00 -7.81 1.13
C VAL A 4 13.72 -8.70 -0.08
N VAL A 5 14.45 -8.46 -1.17
CA VAL A 5 14.49 -9.33 -2.36
C VAL A 5 15.93 -9.74 -2.59
N ARG A 6 16.16 -11.06 -2.67
CA ARG A 6 17.46 -11.65 -2.98
C ARG A 6 17.48 -12.05 -4.45
N ARG A 7 18.59 -11.77 -5.13
CA ARG A 7 18.80 -12.15 -6.53
C ARG A 7 18.82 -13.66 -6.67
N LYS A 8 18.12 -14.18 -7.68
CA LYS A 8 18.20 -15.58 -8.09
C LYS A 8 19.31 -15.79 -9.13
N PRO A 9 19.96 -16.96 -9.17
CA PRO A 9 20.95 -17.26 -10.21
C PRO A 9 20.29 -17.15 -11.60
N GLY A 10 20.94 -16.44 -12.53
CA GLY A 10 20.42 -16.19 -13.88
C GLY A 10 19.35 -15.09 -14.01
N GLN A 11 19.00 -14.39 -12.92
CA GLN A 11 18.07 -13.27 -12.98
C GLN A 11 18.77 -12.01 -13.50
N SER A 12 18.17 -11.37 -14.51
CA SER A 12 18.56 -10.01 -14.95
C SER A 12 18.22 -8.97 -13.89
N ASP A 13 19.02 -7.92 -13.80
CA ASP A 13 18.88 -6.83 -12.81
C ASP A 13 17.53 -6.12 -12.94
N ASP A 14 17.02 -5.93 -14.16
CA ASP A 14 15.71 -5.32 -14.39
C ASP A 14 14.56 -6.12 -13.77
N LYS A 15 14.64 -7.46 -13.88
CA LYS A 15 13.63 -8.35 -13.28
C LYS A 15 13.70 -8.30 -11.76
N LEU A 16 14.91 -8.19 -11.19
CA LEU A 16 15.10 -8.04 -9.75
C LEU A 16 14.46 -6.74 -9.23
N ILE A 17 14.68 -5.63 -9.93
CA ILE A 17 14.09 -4.33 -9.60
C ILE A 17 12.56 -4.39 -9.73
N ALA A 18 12.03 -5.03 -10.76
CA ALA A 18 10.60 -5.20 -10.93
C ALA A 18 9.95 -6.01 -9.79
N ASP A 19 10.58 -7.10 -9.37
CA ASP A 19 10.11 -7.92 -8.25
C ASP A 19 10.17 -7.15 -6.92
N PHE A 20 11.21 -6.34 -6.72
CA PHE A 20 11.29 -5.44 -5.57
C PHE A 20 10.17 -4.41 -5.56
N ARG A 21 9.93 -3.72 -6.68
CA ARG A 21 8.81 -2.77 -6.82
C ARG A 21 7.47 -3.44 -6.49
N LYS A 22 7.23 -4.64 -6.99
CA LYS A 22 6.00 -5.41 -6.69
C LYS A 22 5.85 -5.70 -5.20
N LYS A 23 6.91 -6.14 -4.52
CA LYS A 23 6.85 -6.38 -3.08
C LYS A 23 6.63 -5.10 -2.27
N VAL A 24 7.29 -3.99 -2.62
CA VAL A 24 7.11 -2.71 -1.93
C VAL A 24 5.68 -2.20 -2.05
N LEU A 25 5.05 -2.40 -3.22
CA LEU A 25 3.64 -2.07 -3.42
C LEU A 25 2.73 -2.99 -2.58
N ALA A 26 3.01 -4.29 -2.55
CA ALA A 26 2.23 -5.25 -1.76
C ALA A 26 2.31 -4.99 -0.25
N ASP A 27 3.49 -4.59 0.24
CA ASP A 27 3.73 -4.28 1.65
C ASP A 27 3.20 -2.89 2.06
N GLU A 28 2.60 -2.12 1.13
CA GLU A 28 2.06 -0.77 1.33
C GLU A 28 3.01 0.22 2.05
N VAL A 29 4.32 0.00 1.98
CA VAL A 29 5.34 0.73 2.76
C VAL A 29 5.25 2.25 2.54
N LEU A 30 5.08 2.66 1.28
CA LEU A 30 4.98 4.07 0.92
C LEU A 30 3.70 4.74 1.46
N LEU A 31 2.59 4.00 1.50
CA LEU A 31 1.33 4.52 2.06
C LEU A 31 1.42 4.66 3.58
N GLU A 32 2.09 3.72 4.24
CA GLU A 32 2.32 3.80 5.69
C GLU A 32 3.23 4.98 6.06
N LEU A 33 4.31 5.20 5.32
CA LEU A 33 5.18 6.36 5.52
C LEU A 33 4.41 7.67 5.41
N LYS A 34 3.59 7.82 4.36
CA LYS A 34 2.74 9.01 4.19
C LYS A 34 1.71 9.20 5.31
N LYS A 35 1.16 8.10 5.85
CA LYS A 35 0.25 8.17 7.00
C LYS A 35 0.95 8.61 8.29
N ARG A 36 2.24 8.29 8.43
CA ARG A 36 3.06 8.60 9.60
C ARG A 36 3.82 9.93 9.49
N GLU A 37 3.90 10.51 8.29
CA GLU A 37 4.58 11.77 8.00
C GLU A 37 4.10 12.91 8.90
N PHE A 38 2.80 12.94 9.21
CA PHE A 38 2.21 13.92 10.11
C PHE A 38 1.37 13.24 11.19
N TYR A 39 1.40 13.82 12.40
CA TYR A 39 0.49 13.39 13.46
C TYR A 39 -0.96 13.69 13.08
N LYS A 40 -1.77 12.64 13.00
CA LYS A 40 -3.23 12.74 12.89
C LYS A 40 -3.87 12.30 14.19
N LYS A 41 -4.82 13.11 14.69
CA LYS A 41 -5.65 12.72 15.85
C LYS A 41 -6.36 11.39 15.54
N PRO A 42 -6.47 10.48 16.53
CA PRO A 42 -7.08 9.16 16.31
C PRO A 42 -8.56 9.25 15.87
N SER A 43 -9.28 10.31 16.28
CA SER A 43 -10.65 10.59 15.83
C SER A 43 -10.73 10.84 14.32
N LEU A 44 -9.82 11.64 13.77
CA LEU A 44 -9.76 11.93 12.33
C LEU A 44 -9.44 10.68 11.52
N VAL A 45 -8.51 9.84 12.00
CA VAL A 45 -8.18 8.56 11.35
C VAL A 45 -9.40 7.63 11.30
N LYS A 46 -10.20 7.56 12.39
CA LYS A 46 -11.45 6.77 12.40
C LYS A 46 -12.48 7.33 11.43
N GLN A 47 -12.61 8.66 11.33
CA GLN A 47 -13.54 9.33 10.42
C GLN A 47 -13.16 9.07 8.95
N GLU A 48 -11.89 9.23 8.58
CA GLU A 48 -11.38 8.96 7.24
C GLU A 48 -11.64 7.49 6.82
N LYS A 49 -11.30 6.52 7.70
CA LYS A 49 -11.58 5.09 7.46
C LYS A 49 -13.08 4.79 7.31
N ALA A 50 -13.95 5.50 8.02
CA ALA A 50 -15.39 5.32 7.89
C ALA A 50 -15.92 5.89 6.55
N LYS A 51 -15.39 7.05 6.13
CA LYS A 51 -15.72 7.69 4.85
C LYS A 51 -15.31 6.80 3.67
N GLU A 52 -14.09 6.28 3.70
CA GLU A 52 -13.56 5.37 2.67
C GLU A 52 -14.40 4.09 2.54
N ARG A 53 -14.76 3.44 3.66
CA ARG A 53 -15.64 2.26 3.65
C ARG A 53 -17.05 2.55 3.10
N ARG A 54 -17.57 3.75 3.29
CA ARG A 54 -18.85 4.15 2.70
C ARG A 54 -18.70 4.35 1.20
N ALA A 55 -17.69 5.10 0.76
CA ALA A 55 -17.42 5.34 -0.66
C ALA A 55 -17.26 4.02 -1.44
N ASN A 56 -16.46 3.08 -0.92
CA ASN A 56 -16.26 1.78 -1.58
C ASN A 56 -17.54 0.96 -1.70
N ARG A 57 -18.45 1.04 -0.71
CA ARG A 57 -19.77 0.39 -0.81
C ARG A 57 -20.65 1.02 -1.90
N TYR A 58 -20.63 2.34 -2.05
CA TYR A 58 -21.38 3.01 -3.12
C TYR A 58 -20.85 2.67 -4.50
N VAL A 59 -19.52 2.68 -4.69
CA VAL A 59 -18.89 2.29 -5.95
C VAL A 59 -19.24 0.85 -6.31
N LYS A 60 -19.15 -0.07 -5.35
CA LYS A 60 -19.45 -1.49 -5.59
C LYS A 60 -20.91 -1.73 -5.97
N ARG A 61 -21.86 -0.99 -5.37
CA ARG A 61 -23.29 -1.06 -5.70
C ARG A 61 -23.63 -0.54 -7.10
N ARG A 62 -22.82 0.37 -7.64
CA ARG A 62 -23.02 1.02 -8.93
C ARG A 62 -22.42 0.24 -10.10
N SER A 63 -21.64 -0.79 -9.79
CA SER A 63 -20.97 -1.70 -10.73
C SER A 63 -21.73 -3.03 -10.92
N TYR A 64 -22.94 -3.15 -10.36
CA TYR A 64 -23.89 -4.23 -10.64
C TYR A 64 -24.97 -3.74 -11.60
#